data_AF-A0A972UCS9-F1
#
_entry.id   AF-A0A972UCS9-F1
#
_cell.length_a   1.000
_cell.length_b   1.000
_cell.length_c   1.000
_cell.angle_alpha   90.00
_cell.angle_beta   90.00
_cell.angle_gamma   90.00
#
_symmetry.space_group_name_H-M   'P 1'
#
loop_
_entity.id
_entity.type
_entity.pdbx_description
1 polymer ?
#
loop_
_entity_poly.entity_id
_entity_poly.type
_entity_poly.pdbx_seq_one_letter_code
_entity_poly.pdbx_strand_id
1 'polypeptide(L)'
;VDYDMTQAEVIMLTRDDIYNPEQVPLIALFNEYYGGGMSSVVFQELREAKALAYSVLSVYRTPKQKDKHNYIFSYIGTQADKLPEALEGISELMDRLPESPELFLSAKNGILQKIATERLTRSEVLFNYEEAKRLGIDHDIRQDVFKGARTMTLDDVKAFHKSHFRNRNFVMLVLGKKEQLDLETLQKYGPIKELSLETIFGY
;
A
#
# COMPACT_ATOMS: atom_id res chain seq x y z
N VAL A 1 11.30 9.95 -14.41
CA VAL A 1 12.78 10.02 -14.37
C VAL A 1 13.27 9.06 -15.42
N ASP A 2 14.07 9.56 -16.38
CA ASP A 2 14.67 8.71 -17.39
C ASP A 2 15.83 7.93 -16.77
N TYR A 3 15.80 6.61 -16.91
CA TYR A 3 16.80 5.72 -16.34
C TYR A 3 16.92 4.48 -17.22
N ASP A 4 18.15 4.03 -17.50
CA ASP A 4 18.38 2.90 -18.41
C ASP A 4 17.98 1.58 -17.74
N MET A 5 16.74 1.17 -17.99
CA MET A 5 16.15 -0.07 -17.48
C MET A 5 15.04 -0.56 -18.41
N THR A 6 14.72 -1.86 -18.32
CA THR A 6 13.69 -2.51 -19.15
C THR A 6 12.29 -2.48 -18.54
N GLN A 7 12.21 -2.19 -17.24
CA GLN A 7 10.96 -2.11 -16.49
C GLN A 7 10.56 -0.65 -16.27
N ALA A 8 9.27 -0.43 -16.05
CA ALA A 8 8.74 0.80 -15.51
C ALA A 8 8.40 0.57 -14.03
N GLU A 9 8.88 1.48 -13.18
CA GLU A 9 8.59 1.52 -11.76
C GLU A 9 7.68 2.71 -11.49
N VAL A 10 6.49 2.43 -10.98
CA VAL A 10 5.50 3.46 -10.69
C VAL A 10 5.13 3.46 -9.22
N ILE A 11 5.19 4.63 -8.61
CA ILE A 11 4.65 4.90 -7.29
C ILE A 11 3.47 5.85 -7.43
N MET A 12 2.37 5.54 -6.74
CA MET A 12 1.25 6.45 -6.54
C MET A 12 1.14 6.75 -5.06
N LEU A 13 1.09 8.04 -4.73
CA LEU A 13 1.08 8.51 -3.35
C LEU A 13 0.03 9.59 -3.16
N THR A 14 -0.77 9.46 -2.11
CA THR A 14 -1.60 10.56 -1.63
C THR A 14 -1.62 10.61 -0.11
N ARG A 15 -1.77 11.83 0.41
CA ARG A 15 -1.87 12.07 1.85
C ARG A 15 -3.30 11.84 2.29
N ASP A 16 -3.47 11.27 3.47
CA ASP A 16 -4.77 11.11 4.10
C ASP A 16 -4.76 11.62 5.54
N ASP A 17 -5.74 11.23 6.35
CA ASP A 17 -5.94 11.67 7.72
C ASP A 17 -4.69 11.60 8.62
N ILE A 18 -4.67 12.44 9.65
CA ILE A 18 -3.67 12.37 10.73
C ILE A 18 -3.80 11.02 11.44
N TYR A 19 -2.66 10.48 11.86
CA TYR A 19 -2.59 9.22 12.59
C TYR A 19 -3.60 9.16 13.76
N ASN A 20 -4.36 8.07 13.80
CA ASN A 20 -5.24 7.72 14.91
C ASN A 20 -4.93 6.27 15.35
N PRO A 21 -4.49 6.04 16.60
CA PRO A 21 -4.19 4.69 17.10
C PRO A 21 -5.41 3.75 17.04
N GLU A 22 -6.64 4.26 17.15
CA GLU A 22 -7.86 3.45 17.11
C GLU A 22 -8.09 2.81 15.73
N GLN A 23 -7.54 3.39 14.66
CA GLN A 23 -7.66 2.84 13.31
C GLN A 23 -6.62 1.76 13.01
N VAL A 24 -5.57 1.62 13.82
CA VAL A 24 -4.45 0.70 13.55
C VAL A 24 -4.91 -0.75 13.31
N PRO A 25 -5.85 -1.32 14.10
CA PRO A 25 -6.32 -2.69 13.84
C PRO A 25 -7.00 -2.85 12.49
N LEU A 26 -7.81 -1.86 12.08
CA LEU A 26 -8.51 -1.89 10.79
C LEU A 26 -7.54 -1.69 9.63
N ILE A 27 -6.58 -0.76 9.78
CA ILE A 27 -5.51 -0.54 8.79
C ILE A 27 -4.69 -1.82 8.60
N ALA A 28 -4.33 -2.51 9.68
CA ALA A 28 -3.58 -3.76 9.59
C ALA A 28 -4.35 -4.84 8.82
N LEU A 29 -5.63 -5.04 9.14
CA LEU A 29 -6.49 -6.00 8.44
C LEU A 29 -6.72 -5.62 6.98
N PHE A 30 -7.00 -4.34 6.72
CA PHE A 30 -7.16 -3.80 5.37
C PHE A 30 -5.91 -4.04 4.54
N ASN A 31 -4.72 -3.72 5.07
CA ASN A 31 -3.46 -3.92 4.35
C ASN A 31 -3.20 -5.40 4.06
N GLU A 32 -3.39 -6.30 5.03
CA GLU A 32 -3.20 -7.73 4.83
C GLU A 32 -4.13 -8.28 3.72
N TYR A 33 -5.38 -7.83 3.71
CA TYR A 33 -6.38 -8.25 2.72
C TYR A 33 -6.17 -7.60 1.34
N TYR A 34 -5.95 -6.30 1.28
CA TYR A 34 -6.06 -5.53 0.04
C TYR A 34 -4.77 -5.53 -0.77
N GLY A 35 -3.62 -5.22 -0.18
CA GLY A 35 -2.42 -5.01 -0.98
C GLY A 35 -1.07 -5.17 -0.27
N GLY A 36 -1.02 -5.76 0.92
CA GLY A 36 0.18 -5.86 1.75
C GLY A 36 1.03 -7.13 1.54
N GLY A 37 0.53 -8.12 0.80
CA GLY A 37 1.21 -9.41 0.65
C GLY A 37 0.77 -10.21 -0.57
N MET A 38 1.35 -11.40 -0.76
CA MET A 38 1.08 -12.24 -1.94
C MET A 38 -0.36 -12.78 -1.98
N SER A 39 -0.99 -12.97 -0.81
CA SER A 39 -2.39 -13.39 -0.70
C SER A 39 -3.37 -12.21 -0.65
N SER A 40 -2.92 -11.01 -1.04
CA SER A 40 -3.78 -9.82 -1.07
C SER A 40 -4.47 -9.64 -2.42
N VAL A 41 -5.61 -8.94 -2.43
CA VAL A 41 -6.41 -8.71 -3.64
C VAL A 41 -5.58 -8.10 -4.77
N VAL A 42 -4.82 -7.04 -4.49
CA VAL A 42 -3.99 -6.35 -5.49
C VAL A 42 -2.95 -7.28 -6.10
N PHE A 43 -2.35 -8.16 -5.30
CA PHE A 43 -1.40 -9.14 -5.81
C PHE A 43 -2.09 -10.19 -6.68
N GLN A 44 -3.21 -10.75 -6.20
CA GLN A 44 -3.96 -11.77 -6.92
C GLN A 44 -4.47 -11.24 -8.27
N GLU A 45 -5.00 -10.02 -8.30
CA GLU A 45 -5.57 -9.42 -9.51
C GLU A 45 -4.50 -9.00 -10.54
N LEU A 46 -3.44 -8.32 -10.10
CA LEU A 46 -2.49 -7.73 -11.04
C LEU A 46 -1.33 -8.66 -11.38
N ARG A 47 -0.88 -9.47 -10.42
CA ARG A 47 0.25 -10.37 -10.63
C ARG A 47 -0.19 -11.78 -10.97
N GLU A 48 -1.03 -12.40 -10.15
CA GLU A 48 -1.38 -13.81 -10.33
C GLU A 48 -2.33 -14.02 -11.52
N ALA A 49 -3.41 -13.25 -11.61
CA ALA A 49 -4.42 -13.44 -12.63
C ALA A 49 -4.03 -12.85 -14.00
N LYS A 50 -3.39 -11.68 -14.02
CA LYS A 50 -3.14 -10.92 -15.26
C LYS A 50 -1.66 -10.83 -15.67
N ALA A 51 -0.72 -11.23 -14.82
CA ALA A 51 0.73 -11.14 -15.07
C ALA A 51 1.18 -9.74 -15.55
N LEU A 52 0.56 -8.69 -14.99
CA LEU A 52 0.83 -7.28 -15.31
C LEU A 52 1.97 -6.70 -14.49
N ALA A 53 2.35 -7.33 -13.38
CA ALA A 53 3.37 -6.79 -12.48
C ALA A 53 4.34 -7.85 -11.97
N TYR A 54 5.61 -7.49 -11.90
CA TYR A 54 6.63 -8.27 -11.19
C TYR A 54 6.60 -8.03 -9.69
N SER A 55 6.26 -6.80 -9.29
CA SER A 55 6.11 -6.40 -7.89
C SER A 55 4.93 -5.45 -7.81
N VAL A 56 4.03 -5.68 -6.85
CA VAL A 56 2.86 -4.83 -6.68
C VAL A 56 2.45 -4.79 -5.21
N LEU A 57 2.07 -3.62 -4.74
CA LEU A 57 1.44 -3.44 -3.43
C LEU A 57 0.59 -2.17 -3.42
N SER A 58 -0.42 -2.13 -2.56
CA SER A 58 -1.24 -0.94 -2.33
C SER A 58 -1.67 -0.95 -0.87
N VAL A 59 -1.17 0.01 -0.10
CA VAL A 59 -1.27 -0.01 1.37
C VAL A 59 -1.57 1.36 1.93
N TYR A 60 -2.25 1.35 3.07
CA TYR A 60 -2.43 2.51 3.93
C TYR A 60 -1.30 2.55 4.97
N ARG A 61 -0.38 3.51 4.83
CA ARG A 61 0.83 3.64 5.64
C ARG A 61 0.63 4.61 6.79
N THR A 62 0.87 4.12 8.00
CA THR A 62 0.92 4.94 9.20
C THR A 62 2.28 5.65 9.32
N PRO A 63 2.32 6.87 9.86
CA PRO A 63 3.57 7.58 10.10
C PRO A 63 4.32 7.03 11.31
N LYS A 64 5.53 7.55 11.56
CA LYS A 64 6.35 7.23 12.74
C LYS A 64 6.11 8.16 13.94
N GLN A 65 5.22 9.15 13.82
CA GLN A 65 4.93 10.17 14.82
C GLN A 65 3.42 10.49 14.80
N LYS A 66 2.82 10.66 15.98
CA LYS A 66 1.37 10.77 16.16
C LYS A 66 0.69 11.99 15.52
N ASP A 67 1.44 13.05 15.25
CA ASP A 67 0.95 14.31 14.69
C ASP A 67 1.14 14.39 13.16
N LYS A 68 1.54 13.28 12.54
CA LYS A 68 1.78 13.20 11.10
C LYS A 68 0.63 12.51 10.39
N HIS A 69 0.56 12.73 9.08
CA HIS A 69 -0.48 12.19 8.23
C HIS A 69 -0.15 10.76 7.82
N ASN A 70 -1.20 9.96 7.68
CA ASN A 70 -1.15 8.69 6.97
C ASN A 70 -1.02 8.94 5.46
N TYR A 71 -0.60 7.92 4.73
CA TYR A 71 -0.48 7.97 3.29
C TYR A 71 -1.02 6.71 2.65
N ILE A 72 -1.77 6.85 1.57
CA ILE A 72 -2.01 5.74 0.66
C ILE A 72 -0.80 5.67 -0.26
N PHE A 73 -0.14 4.53 -0.26
CA PHE A 73 1.03 4.25 -1.08
C PHE A 73 0.75 3.01 -1.91
N SER A 74 0.89 3.15 -3.22
CA SER A 74 0.80 2.05 -4.15
C SER A 74 2.06 2.03 -5.01
N TYR A 75 2.51 0.83 -5.31
CA TYR A 75 3.70 0.61 -6.11
C TYR A 75 3.46 -0.53 -7.08
N ILE A 76 3.91 -0.35 -8.32
CA ILE A 76 3.86 -1.34 -9.37
C ILE A 76 5.15 -1.29 -10.18
N GLY A 77 5.86 -2.41 -10.21
CA GLY A 77 6.98 -2.67 -11.11
C GLY A 77 6.50 -3.56 -12.25
N THR A 78 6.55 -3.06 -13.47
CA THR A 78 5.98 -3.71 -14.67
C THR A 78 6.92 -3.60 -15.87
N GLN A 79 6.67 -4.39 -16.92
CA GLN A 79 7.34 -4.19 -18.20
C GLN A 79 6.81 -2.90 -18.85
N ALA A 80 7.68 -2.15 -19.53
CA ALA A 80 7.29 -0.85 -20.08
C ALA A 80 6.12 -0.93 -21.09
N ASP A 81 6.02 -2.02 -21.84
CA ASP A 81 4.95 -2.30 -22.80
C ASP A 81 3.60 -2.66 -22.14
N LYS A 82 3.61 -3.12 -20.88
CA LYS A 82 2.40 -3.42 -20.08
C LYS A 82 1.97 -2.30 -19.16
N LEU A 83 2.67 -1.16 -19.21
CA LEU A 83 2.40 -0.02 -18.36
C LEU A 83 0.94 0.46 -18.46
N PRO A 84 0.32 0.56 -19.65
CA PRO A 84 -1.08 1.00 -19.75
C PRO A 84 -2.06 0.09 -19.01
N GLU A 85 -1.99 -1.22 -19.22
CA GLU A 85 -2.88 -2.18 -18.58
C GLU A 85 -2.61 -2.28 -17.08
N ALA A 86 -1.35 -2.16 -16.67
CA ALA A 86 -0.96 -2.14 -15.27
C ALA A 86 -1.53 -0.92 -14.52
N LEU A 87 -1.47 0.27 -15.13
CA LEU A 87 -2.03 1.51 -14.58
C LEU A 87 -3.56 1.48 -14.53
N GLU A 88 -4.20 0.96 -15.58
CA GLU A 88 -5.65 0.77 -15.61
C GLU A 88 -6.09 -0.17 -14.50
N GLY A 89 -5.45 -1.34 -14.40
CA GLY A 89 -5.80 -2.35 -13.41
C GLY A 89 -5.66 -1.86 -11.97
N ILE A 90 -4.56 -1.15 -11.64
CA ILE A 90 -4.41 -0.64 -10.27
C ILE A 90 -5.37 0.52 -9.98
N SER A 91 -5.69 1.37 -10.96
CA SER A 91 -6.67 2.44 -10.82
C SER A 91 -8.07 1.87 -10.56
N GLU A 92 -8.46 0.82 -11.29
CA GLU A 92 -9.72 0.11 -11.08
C GLU A 92 -9.81 -0.44 -9.65
N LEU A 93 -8.73 -1.04 -9.14
CA LEU A 93 -8.69 -1.56 -7.77
C LEU A 93 -8.72 -0.47 -6.70
N MET A 94 -8.20 0.72 -6.98
CA MET A 94 -8.31 1.88 -6.08
C MET A 94 -9.75 2.42 -6.03
N ASP A 95 -10.47 2.37 -7.14
CA ASP A 95 -11.86 2.83 -7.18
C ASP A 95 -12.87 1.78 -6.72
N ARG A 96 -12.58 0.49 -6.92
CA ARG A 96 -13.47 -0.61 -6.59
C ARG A 96 -12.69 -1.71 -5.87
N LEU A 97 -13.11 -2.02 -4.65
CA LEU A 97 -12.63 -3.18 -3.90
C LEU A 97 -13.30 -4.47 -4.42
N PRO A 98 -12.56 -5.42 -5.00
CA PRO A 98 -13.08 -6.77 -5.24
C PRO A 98 -13.34 -7.47 -3.91
N GLU A 99 -14.55 -7.96 -3.71
CA GLU A 99 -14.93 -8.67 -2.49
C GLU A 99 -14.54 -10.15 -2.59
N SER A 100 -13.78 -10.63 -1.62
CA SER A 100 -13.41 -12.04 -1.53
C SER A 100 -13.46 -12.48 -0.07
N PRO A 101 -14.53 -13.16 0.35
CA PRO A 101 -14.63 -13.71 1.70
C PRO A 101 -13.48 -14.66 2.04
N GLU A 102 -12.97 -15.40 1.05
CA GLU A 102 -11.84 -16.32 1.22
C GLU A 102 -10.54 -15.56 1.54
N LEU A 103 -10.17 -14.56 0.73
CA LEU A 103 -8.98 -13.75 0.98
C LEU A 103 -9.11 -12.97 2.29
N PHE A 104 -10.32 -12.51 2.64
CA PHE A 104 -10.59 -11.85 3.91
C PHE A 104 -10.34 -12.77 5.11
N LEU A 105 -10.87 -14.00 5.07
CA LEU A 105 -10.63 -14.99 6.11
C LEU A 105 -9.14 -15.37 6.19
N SER A 106 -8.47 -15.49 5.05
CA SER A 106 -7.03 -15.74 4.97
C SER A 106 -6.24 -14.62 5.65
N ALA A 107 -6.50 -13.35 5.31
CA ALA A 107 -5.85 -12.19 5.92
C ALA A 107 -6.06 -12.12 7.45
N LYS A 108 -7.31 -12.32 7.89
CA LYS A 108 -7.65 -12.38 9.31
C LYS A 108 -6.87 -13.47 10.05
N ASN A 109 -6.84 -14.68 9.48
CA ASN A 109 -6.09 -15.79 10.07
C ASN A 109 -4.58 -15.56 10.03
N GLY A 110 -4.05 -14.95 8.97
CA GLY A 110 -2.64 -14.60 8.82
C GLY A 110 -2.17 -13.67 9.92
N ILE A 111 -2.92 -12.60 10.23
CA ILE A 111 -2.63 -11.68 11.32
C ILE A 111 -2.62 -12.42 12.67
N LEU A 112 -3.66 -13.21 12.95
CA LEU A 112 -3.79 -13.92 14.23
C LEU A 112 -2.67 -14.94 14.43
N GLN A 113 -2.36 -15.72 13.40
CA GLN A 113 -1.29 -16.71 13.44
C GLN A 113 0.08 -16.06 13.57
N LYS A 114 0.34 -14.98 12.82
CA LYS A 114 1.60 -14.23 12.93
C LYS A 114 1.81 -13.75 14.36
N ILE A 115 0.84 -13.04 14.93
CA ILE A 115 0.96 -12.51 16.31
C ILE A 115 1.10 -13.65 17.33
N ALA A 116 0.39 -14.77 17.14
CA ALA A 116 0.44 -15.90 18.08
C ALA A 116 1.75 -16.71 18.04
N THR A 117 2.49 -16.68 16.92
CA THR A 117 3.67 -17.53 16.69
C THR A 117 4.99 -16.76 16.64
N GLU A 118 4.94 -15.46 16.37
CA GLU A 118 6.11 -14.60 16.26
C GLU A 118 6.87 -14.51 17.58
N ARG A 119 8.19 -14.68 17.51
CA ARG A 119 9.09 -14.54 18.66
C ARG A 119 9.76 -13.18 18.58
N LEU A 120 9.55 -12.36 19.61
CA LEU A 120 10.26 -11.08 19.73
C LEU A 120 11.59 -11.24 20.45
N THR A 121 12.63 -10.70 19.85
CA THR A 121 13.93 -10.47 20.46
C THR A 121 13.87 -9.30 21.46
N ARG A 122 14.86 -9.21 22.35
CA ARG A 122 14.96 -8.09 23.31
C ARG A 122 15.05 -6.73 22.61
N SER A 123 15.75 -6.68 21.47
CA SER A 123 15.88 -5.46 20.68
C SER A 123 14.56 -5.04 20.04
N GLU A 124 13.79 -5.99 19.50
CA GLU A 124 12.45 -5.70 18.97
C GLU A 124 11.50 -5.19 20.04
N VAL A 125 11.56 -5.75 21.26
CA VAL A 125 10.76 -5.24 22.39
C VAL A 125 11.11 -3.76 22.68
N LEU A 126 12.39 -3.41 22.67
CA LEU A 126 12.83 -2.02 22.86
C LEU A 126 12.33 -1.11 21.73
N PHE A 127 12.51 -1.50 20.47
CA PHE A 127 12.12 -0.67 19.33
C PHE A 127 10.60 -0.52 19.21
N ASN A 128 9.83 -1.57 19.48
CA ASN A 128 8.37 -1.52 19.52
C ASN A 128 7.90 -0.57 20.62
N TYR A 129 8.53 -0.59 21.79
CA TYR A 129 8.23 0.34 22.88
C TYR A 129 8.54 1.80 22.52
N GLU A 130 9.69 2.07 21.91
CA GLU A 130 10.03 3.41 21.43
C GLU A 130 9.06 3.93 20.36
N GLU A 131 8.67 3.07 19.42
CA GLU A 131 7.70 3.40 18.39
C GLU A 131 6.32 3.70 18.98
N ALA A 132 5.83 2.84 19.89
CA ALA A 132 4.58 3.07 20.61
C ALA A 132 4.60 4.43 21.31
N LYS A 133 5.69 4.77 22.00
CA LYS A 133 5.86 6.10 22.62
C LYS A 133 5.78 7.26 21.64
N ARG A 134 6.46 7.16 20.48
CA ARG A 134 6.39 8.21 19.43
C ARG A 134 4.99 8.38 18.86
N LEU A 135 4.21 7.30 18.87
CA LEU A 135 2.81 7.27 18.44
C LEU A 135 1.82 7.59 19.57
N GLY A 136 2.30 7.83 20.79
CA GLY A 136 1.46 8.15 21.94
C GLY A 136 0.71 6.95 22.52
N ILE A 137 1.17 5.73 22.25
CA ILE A 137 0.63 4.48 22.78
C ILE A 137 1.50 4.03 23.96
N ASP A 138 0.88 3.58 25.04
CA ASP A 138 1.52 3.19 26.29
C ASP A 138 1.62 1.65 26.50
N HIS A 139 1.14 0.88 25.54
CA HIS A 139 1.11 -0.58 25.56
C HIS A 139 1.50 -1.19 24.20
N ASP A 140 1.53 -2.52 24.12
CA ASP A 140 1.82 -3.23 22.86
C ASP A 140 0.60 -3.19 21.92
N ILE A 141 0.69 -2.38 20.86
CA ILE A 141 -0.37 -2.20 19.86
C ILE A 141 -0.80 -3.51 19.18
N ARG A 142 0.05 -4.55 19.20
CA ARG A 142 -0.32 -5.87 18.67
C ARG A 142 -1.49 -6.49 19.43
N GLN A 143 -1.71 -6.10 20.70
CA GLN A 143 -2.88 -6.51 21.47
C GLN A 143 -4.17 -6.00 20.83
N ASP A 144 -4.18 -4.76 20.35
CA ASP A 144 -5.35 -4.15 19.71
C ASP A 144 -5.58 -4.75 18.33
N VAL A 145 -4.50 -4.92 17.55
CA VAL A 145 -4.58 -5.59 16.24
C VAL A 145 -5.14 -7.01 16.40
N PHE A 146 -4.67 -7.77 17.38
CA PHE A 146 -5.15 -9.14 17.64
C PHE A 146 -6.63 -9.16 18.03
N LYS A 147 -7.08 -8.28 18.94
CA LYS A 147 -8.49 -8.18 19.35
C LYS A 147 -9.39 -7.71 18.20
N GLY A 148 -8.95 -6.70 17.45
CA GLY A 148 -9.66 -6.14 16.30
C GLY A 148 -9.83 -7.17 15.19
N ALA A 149 -8.74 -7.83 14.77
CA ALA A 149 -8.79 -8.84 13.72
C ALA A 149 -9.80 -9.96 14.02
N ARG A 150 -9.99 -10.35 15.29
CA ARG A 150 -10.99 -11.37 15.68
C ARG A 150 -12.44 -10.94 15.44
N THR A 151 -12.75 -9.66 15.52
CA THR A 151 -14.13 -9.15 15.55
C THR A 151 -14.53 -8.41 14.28
N MET A 152 -13.58 -7.79 13.59
CA MET A 152 -13.81 -7.07 12.34
C MET A 152 -14.32 -7.98 11.22
N THR A 153 -15.04 -7.36 10.30
CA THR A 153 -15.78 -7.95 9.18
C THR A 153 -15.29 -7.43 7.84
N LEU A 154 -15.70 -8.09 6.76
CA LEU A 154 -15.41 -7.61 5.40
C LEU A 154 -16.09 -6.26 5.11
N ASP A 155 -17.23 -5.97 5.72
CA ASP A 155 -17.91 -4.68 5.56
C ASP A 155 -17.13 -3.52 6.18
N ASP A 156 -16.40 -3.75 7.28
CA ASP A 156 -15.49 -2.75 7.86
C ASP A 156 -14.36 -2.40 6.87
N VAL A 157 -13.80 -3.41 6.21
CA VAL A 157 -12.76 -3.25 5.18
C VAL A 157 -13.30 -2.53 3.95
N LYS A 158 -14.54 -2.85 3.52
CA LYS A 158 -15.22 -2.16 2.41
C LYS A 158 -15.50 -0.70 2.74
N ALA A 159 -15.94 -0.42 3.96
CA ALA A 159 -16.17 0.95 4.43
C ALA A 159 -14.86 1.74 4.42
N PHE A 160 -13.77 1.14 4.92
CA PHE A 160 -12.44 1.74 4.92
C PHE A 160 -11.92 2.05 3.50
N HIS A 161 -12.03 1.10 2.57
CA HIS A 161 -11.66 1.33 1.17
C HIS A 161 -12.45 2.49 0.57
N LYS A 162 -13.77 2.50 0.79
CA LYS A 162 -14.66 3.52 0.26
C LYS A 162 -14.36 4.92 0.80
N SER A 163 -13.97 5.05 2.07
CA SER A 163 -13.66 6.35 2.69
C SER A 163 -12.27 6.87 2.32
N HIS A 164 -11.30 5.97 2.15
CA HIS A 164 -9.90 6.36 1.98
C HIS A 164 -9.42 6.33 0.53
N PHE A 165 -9.73 5.29 -0.24
CA PHE A 165 -9.11 5.04 -1.55
C PHE A 165 -9.87 5.68 -2.73
N ARG A 166 -11.20 5.72 -2.67
CA ARG A 166 -12.02 6.18 -3.82
C ARG A 166 -11.90 7.67 -4.07
N ASN A 167 -11.97 8.07 -5.35
CA ASN A 167 -12.04 9.47 -5.79
C ASN A 167 -10.90 10.35 -5.22
N ARG A 168 -9.70 9.79 -5.08
CA ARG A 168 -8.52 10.52 -4.61
C ARG A 168 -7.65 10.95 -5.77
N ASN A 169 -7.02 12.10 -5.62
CA ASN A 169 -5.93 12.53 -6.50
C ASN A 169 -4.61 11.98 -5.96
N PHE A 170 -3.82 11.37 -6.84
CA PHE A 170 -2.52 10.81 -6.52
C PHE A 170 -1.41 11.57 -7.21
N VAL A 171 -0.28 11.71 -6.52
CA VAL A 171 0.99 12.04 -7.16
C VAL A 171 1.57 10.74 -7.69
N MET A 172 1.79 10.69 -9.00
CA MET A 172 2.42 9.56 -9.68
C MET A 172 3.90 9.86 -9.94
N LEU A 173 4.79 8.98 -9.48
CA LEU A 173 6.21 9.01 -9.76
C LEU A 173 6.53 7.82 -10.67
N VAL A 174 7.09 8.10 -11.84
CA VAL A 174 7.46 7.09 -12.84
C VAL A 174 8.97 7.12 -13.06
N LEU A 175 9.59 5.95 -12.96
CA LEU A 175 10.99 5.70 -13.28
C LEU A 175 11.06 4.63 -14.36
N GLY A 176 11.81 4.87 -15.43
CA GLY A 176 11.97 3.94 -16.54
C GLY A 176 12.68 4.60 -17.69
N LYS A 177 13.02 3.80 -18.72
CA LYS A 177 13.66 4.31 -19.93
C LYS A 177 12.65 5.11 -20.76
N LYS A 178 12.89 6.41 -20.94
CA LYS A 178 11.92 7.33 -21.52
C LYS A 178 11.43 6.89 -22.90
N GLU A 179 12.31 6.37 -23.74
CA GLU A 179 11.92 5.91 -25.08
C GLU A 179 11.01 4.67 -25.08
N GLN A 180 10.93 3.96 -23.96
CA GLN A 180 10.10 2.77 -23.79
C GLN A 180 8.79 3.06 -23.05
N LEU A 181 8.65 4.24 -22.43
CA LEU A 181 7.45 4.60 -21.68
C LEU A 181 6.38 5.16 -22.61
N ASP A 182 5.15 4.65 -22.47
CA ASP A 182 3.97 5.22 -23.11
C ASP A 182 3.56 6.53 -22.41
N LEU A 183 4.10 7.65 -22.91
CA LEU A 183 3.80 8.98 -22.39
C LEU A 183 2.36 9.41 -22.66
N GLU A 184 1.72 8.94 -23.73
CA GLU A 184 0.32 9.29 -24.05
C GLU A 184 -0.63 8.71 -23.00
N THR A 185 -0.37 7.47 -22.57
CA THR A 185 -1.08 6.85 -21.46
C THR A 185 -0.84 7.60 -20.16
N LEU A 186 0.41 7.95 -19.84
CA LEU A 186 0.72 8.69 -18.61
C LEU A 186 0.04 10.06 -18.54
N GLN A 187 -0.12 10.75 -19.69
CA GLN A 187 -0.82 12.03 -19.77
C GLN A 187 -2.30 11.94 -19.39
N LYS A 188 -2.94 10.76 -19.51
CA LYS A 188 -4.32 10.53 -19.06
C LYS A 188 -4.46 10.63 -17.54
N TYR A 189 -3.38 10.38 -16.80
CA TYR A 189 -3.34 10.43 -15.34
C TYR A 189 -2.93 11.80 -14.79
N GLY A 190 -2.53 12.75 -15.65
CA GLY A 190 -2.23 14.11 -15.26
C GLY A 190 -1.06 14.74 -16.02
N PRO A 191 -0.73 16.01 -15.72
CA PRO A 191 0.40 16.68 -16.34
C PRO A 191 1.72 16.01 -15.97
N ILE A 192 2.55 15.74 -16.99
CA ILE A 192 3.86 15.12 -16.81
C ILE A 192 4.92 16.20 -16.58
N LYS A 193 5.69 16.05 -15.51
CA LYS A 193 6.91 16.83 -15.26
C LYS A 193 8.11 15.90 -15.25
N GLU A 194 9.03 16.12 -16.18
CA GLU A 194 10.31 15.42 -16.18
C GLU A 194 11.22 15.98 -15.09
N LEU A 195 11.92 15.08 -14.40
CA LEU A 195 12.87 15.39 -13.33
C LEU A 195 14.22 14.77 -13.70
N SER A 196 15.28 15.57 -13.66
CA SER A 196 16.66 15.09 -13.78
C SER A 196 17.15 14.52 -12.45
N LEU A 197 18.20 13.68 -12.50
CA LEU A 197 18.89 13.22 -11.30
C LEU A 197 19.43 14.40 -10.48
N GLU A 198 19.97 15.43 -11.13
CA GLU A 198 20.42 16.67 -10.49
C GLU A 198 19.28 17.38 -9.75
N THR A 199 18.06 17.41 -10.31
CA THR A 199 16.89 17.99 -9.63
C THR A 199 16.50 17.20 -8.37
N ILE A 200 16.69 15.88 -8.38
CA ILE A 200 16.27 14.98 -7.30
C ILE A 200 17.32 14.91 -6.19
N PHE A 201 18.59 14.79 -6.57
CA PHE A 201 19.69 14.53 -5.64
C PHE A 201 20.59 15.75 -5.40
N GLY A 202 20.46 16.81 -6.21
CA GLY A 202 21.18 18.07 -6.03
C GLY A 202 22.63 18.06 -6.52
N TYR A 203 23.04 17.08 -7.33
CA TYR A 203 24.38 16.98 -7.93
C TYR A 203 24.35 16.42 -9.36
#